data_AF-A0AA97CWV2-F1
#
_entry.id   AF-A0AA97CWV2-F1
#
_cell.length_a   1.000
_cell.length_b   1.000
_cell.length_c   1.000
_cell.angle_alpha   90.00
_cell.angle_beta   90.00
_cell.angle_gamma   90.00
#
_symmetry.space_group_name_H-M   'P 1'
#
loop_
_entity.id
_entity.type
_entity.pdbx_description
1 polymer ?
#
loop_
_entity_poly.entity_id
_entity_poly.type
_entity_poly.pdbx_seq_one_letter_code
_entity_poly.pdbx_strand_id
1 'polypeptide(L)'
;MLLLAVAVVFIGLGWHHAATSGDDDSDLSAAQSPTTSAVAEAPESTPRGESKSAPPSSTKAADAADVGTMCVLNAGTVTGLAGDVSTKLKEAGFEVSSAENLSTGSISENTVFYDEGHADAAKKVADAVPGGASTDPRPAVFTRCEGELVVVVVTK
;
A
#
# COMPACT_ATOMS: atom_id res chain seq x y z
N MET A 1 -27.44 0.40 31.73
CA MET A 1 -26.36 -0.12 32.57
C MET A 1 -25.49 -1.06 31.75
N LEU A 2 -24.46 -0.54 31.07
CA LEU A 2 -23.21 -1.26 30.75
C LEU A 2 -22.18 -0.27 30.14
N LEU A 3 -21.99 0.90 30.76
CA LEU A 3 -21.02 1.93 30.36
C LEU A 3 -19.67 1.67 31.05
N LEU A 4 -19.06 0.50 30.87
CA LEU A 4 -17.82 0.16 31.58
C LEU A 4 -17.02 -0.96 30.90
N ALA A 5 -16.38 -0.67 29.75
CA ALA A 5 -15.31 -1.53 29.21
C ALA A 5 -14.47 -0.89 28.07
N VAL A 6 -14.34 0.44 27.98
CA VAL A 6 -13.45 1.10 26.99
C VAL A 6 -12.35 1.84 27.73
N ALA A 7 -11.42 1.09 28.31
CA ALA A 7 -10.19 1.62 28.90
C ALA A 7 -9.16 0.49 28.97
N VAL A 8 -8.37 0.35 27.91
CA VAL A 8 -6.98 -0.15 27.82
C VAL A 8 -6.78 -0.58 26.37
N VAL A 9 -6.12 0.27 25.58
CA VAL A 9 -5.21 0.01 24.43
C VAL A 9 -5.08 1.37 23.71
N PHE A 10 -4.38 2.29 24.35
CA PHE A 10 -3.97 3.60 23.80
C PHE A 10 -2.57 3.96 24.32
N ILE A 11 -1.63 3.02 24.25
CA ILE A 11 -0.22 3.27 24.59
C ILE A 11 0.62 2.58 23.50
N GLY A 12 1.14 3.37 22.56
CA GLY A 12 2.05 2.82 21.54
C GLY A 12 2.28 3.67 20.28
N LEU A 13 1.69 4.85 20.14
CA LEU A 13 1.94 5.74 19.00
C LEU A 13 2.56 7.05 19.49
N GLY A 14 3.81 6.97 19.93
CA GLY A 14 4.56 8.14 20.37
C GLY A 14 6.04 7.83 20.36
N TRP A 15 6.67 8.04 19.20
CA TRP A 15 8.07 8.42 18.98
C TRP A 15 8.54 7.88 17.63
N HIS A 16 8.42 8.69 16.58
CA HIS A 16 9.31 8.64 15.41
C HIS A 16 9.42 10.00 14.68
N HIS A 17 9.22 11.11 15.38
CA HIS A 17 9.44 12.46 14.83
C HIS A 17 10.66 13.12 15.50
N ALA A 18 11.87 12.81 15.00
CA ALA A 18 13.06 13.66 15.17
C ALA A 18 14.23 13.09 14.33
N ALA A 19 14.32 13.48 13.06
CA ALA A 19 15.59 13.57 12.31
C ALA A 19 15.34 14.18 10.91
N THR A 20 14.83 15.40 10.85
CA THR A 20 15.01 16.28 9.69
C THR A 20 14.82 17.72 10.16
N SER A 21 15.50 18.65 9.50
CA SER A 21 15.95 19.98 9.98
C SER A 21 17.27 19.83 10.76
N GLY A 22 18.42 20.26 10.28
CA GLY A 22 18.74 21.25 9.26
C GLY A 22 19.96 21.98 9.82
N ASP A 23 21.04 22.10 9.04
CA ASP A 23 22.21 22.86 9.47
C ASP A 23 22.79 23.60 8.26
N ASP A 24 22.30 24.81 8.09
CA ASP A 24 22.97 25.89 7.37
C ASP A 24 22.79 27.13 8.27
N ASP A 25 23.83 27.52 9.02
CA ASP A 25 24.72 28.65 8.66
C ASP A 25 25.46 29.20 9.89
N SER A 26 26.75 29.48 9.68
CA SER A 26 27.60 30.51 10.32
C SER A 26 27.73 30.59 11.84
N ASP A 27 28.95 30.33 12.35
CA ASP A 27 29.73 31.39 13.02
C ASP A 27 31.23 31.05 13.17
N LEU A 28 32.00 32.10 13.43
CA LEU A 28 33.40 32.32 13.16
C LEU A 28 34.36 31.78 14.24
N SER A 29 35.64 31.68 13.85
CA SER A 29 36.85 31.91 14.68
C SER A 29 37.62 30.70 15.23
N ALA A 30 38.81 30.55 14.63
CA ALA A 30 40.11 30.26 15.25
C ALA A 30 40.37 28.93 15.98
N ALA A 31 41.32 28.20 15.38
CA ALA A 31 42.55 27.69 16.01
C ALA A 31 42.70 26.15 16.09
N GLN A 32 43.87 25.71 15.57
CA GLN A 32 44.69 24.55 15.99
C GLN A 32 44.60 23.24 15.18
N SER A 33 45.62 23.09 14.31
CA SER A 33 46.55 21.96 14.10
C SER A 33 46.04 20.51 13.94
N PRO A 34 46.50 19.76 12.92
CA PRO A 34 46.22 18.34 12.76
C PRO A 34 47.19 17.49 13.60
N THR A 35 46.70 16.49 14.32
CA THR A 35 47.56 15.51 15.01
C THR A 35 46.96 14.10 14.93
N THR A 36 47.61 13.30 14.09
CA THR A 36 47.88 11.85 14.08
C THR A 36 46.98 10.83 14.79
N SER A 37 46.86 9.68 14.09
CA SER A 37 47.09 8.31 14.54
C SER A 37 45.94 7.30 14.48
N ALA A 38 46.36 6.14 13.96
CA ALA A 38 45.67 4.91 13.63
C ALA A 38 45.48 3.96 14.84
N VAL A 39 44.91 2.78 14.53
CA VAL A 39 44.77 1.49 15.26
C VAL A 39 43.29 1.21 15.60
N ALA A 40 42.58 0.33 14.87
CA ALA A 40 42.68 -1.14 14.75
C ALA A 40 42.24 -1.89 16.02
N GLU A 41 41.06 -2.55 15.98
CA GLU A 41 40.85 -3.87 16.61
C GLU A 41 39.50 -4.47 16.14
N ALA A 42 39.56 -5.68 15.58
CA ALA A 42 38.50 -6.69 15.62
C ALA A 42 38.72 -7.52 16.91
N PRO A 43 37.71 -8.20 17.50
CA PRO A 43 37.37 -9.54 17.01
C PRO A 43 35.93 -10.05 17.26
N GLU A 44 35.64 -11.16 16.57
CA GLU A 44 34.86 -12.36 16.94
C GLU A 44 33.35 -12.37 17.24
N SER A 45 32.66 -13.13 16.36
CA SER A 45 31.83 -14.31 16.63
C SER A 45 30.58 -14.21 17.53
N THR A 46 29.42 -14.47 16.93
CA THR A 46 28.51 -15.56 17.35
C THR A 46 27.39 -15.79 16.31
N PRO A 47 27.04 -17.04 15.99
CA PRO A 47 25.95 -17.37 15.09
C PRO A 47 24.63 -17.38 15.88
N ARG A 48 23.67 -16.53 15.52
CA ARG A 48 22.31 -16.64 16.06
C ARG A 48 21.41 -17.24 15.01
N GLY A 49 21.03 -18.48 15.30
CA GLY A 49 20.31 -19.39 14.44
C GLY A 49 18.94 -18.91 13.99
N GLU A 50 18.49 -19.65 12.99
CA GLU A 50 17.15 -19.66 12.40
C GLU A 50 16.03 -19.40 13.42
N SER A 51 15.26 -18.37 13.13
CA SER A 51 13.81 -18.52 13.15
C SER A 51 13.31 -18.10 11.79
N LYS A 52 13.39 -19.05 10.85
CA LYS A 52 12.70 -18.96 9.57
C LYS A 52 11.21 -19.08 9.89
N SER A 53 10.61 -17.95 10.25
CA SER A 53 9.16 -17.80 10.28
C SER A 53 8.68 -18.06 8.86
N ALA A 54 8.05 -19.22 8.63
CA ALA A 54 7.47 -19.54 7.33
C ALA A 54 6.36 -18.51 7.07
N PRO A 55 6.43 -17.70 6.00
CA PRO A 55 5.39 -16.73 5.71
C PRO A 55 4.09 -17.48 5.35
N PRO A 56 2.97 -17.29 6.07
CA PRO A 56 1.70 -17.87 5.69
C PRO A 56 1.08 -17.01 4.57
N SER A 57 1.53 -17.11 3.32
CA SER A 57 0.93 -16.32 2.22
C SER A 57 1.15 -16.88 0.80
N SER A 58 1.55 -18.14 0.63
CA SER A 58 1.83 -18.65 -0.73
C SER A 58 0.57 -18.83 -1.58
N THR A 59 -0.57 -19.19 -1.00
CA THR A 59 -1.80 -19.44 -1.76
C THR A 59 -2.45 -18.16 -2.27
N LYS A 60 -2.52 -17.09 -1.47
CA LYS A 60 -3.18 -15.82 -1.87
C LYS A 60 -2.38 -15.06 -2.93
N ALA A 61 -1.04 -15.12 -2.86
CA ALA A 61 -0.18 -14.50 -3.86
C ALA A 61 -0.21 -15.24 -5.20
N ALA A 62 -0.27 -16.58 -5.18
CA ALA A 62 -0.40 -17.37 -6.41
C ALA A 62 -1.75 -17.09 -7.11
N ASP A 63 -2.85 -16.98 -6.34
CA ASP A 63 -4.18 -16.71 -6.89
C ASP A 63 -4.34 -15.29 -7.46
N ALA A 64 -3.55 -14.33 -6.97
CA ALA A 64 -3.49 -12.96 -7.46
C ALA A 64 -2.68 -12.81 -8.76
N ALA A 65 -1.65 -13.65 -8.97
CA ALA A 65 -0.82 -13.61 -10.17
C ALA A 65 -1.57 -13.99 -11.46
N ASP A 66 -2.61 -14.83 -11.36
CA ASP A 66 -3.47 -15.25 -12.48
C ASP A 66 -4.51 -14.19 -12.92
N VAL A 67 -4.67 -13.10 -12.17
CA VAL A 67 -5.69 -12.07 -12.44
C VAL A 67 -5.28 -11.09 -13.55
N GLY A 68 -3.97 -10.93 -13.79
CA GLY A 68 -3.44 -9.93 -14.71
C GLY A 68 -3.32 -8.53 -14.09
N THR A 69 -3.03 -7.53 -14.91
CA THR A 69 -2.88 -6.14 -14.47
C THR A 69 -4.24 -5.45 -14.33
N MET A 70 -4.30 -4.47 -13.42
CA MET A 70 -5.50 -3.67 -13.19
C MET A 70 -5.18 -2.19 -12.97
N CYS A 71 -6.14 -1.34 -13.27
CA CYS A 71 -6.06 0.08 -12.97
C CYS A 71 -7.12 0.47 -11.94
N VAL A 72 -6.73 1.32 -10.99
CA VAL A 72 -7.59 1.76 -9.90
C VAL A 72 -8.03 3.20 -10.15
N LEU A 73 -9.34 3.44 -10.08
CA LEU A 73 -9.97 4.71 -10.38
C LEU A 73 -10.77 5.20 -9.18
N ASN A 74 -10.47 6.39 -8.70
CA ASN A 74 -11.28 7.06 -7.69
C ASN A 74 -12.41 7.84 -8.36
N ALA A 75 -13.64 7.37 -8.21
CA ALA A 75 -14.86 8.09 -8.59
C ALA A 75 -15.46 8.90 -7.43
N GLY A 76 -14.90 8.77 -6.22
CA GLY A 76 -15.35 9.48 -5.03
C GLY A 76 -14.65 10.82 -4.80
N THR A 77 -15.03 11.50 -3.72
CA THR A 77 -14.45 12.78 -3.30
C THR A 77 -13.25 12.64 -2.37
N VAL A 78 -12.87 11.40 -2.03
CA VAL A 78 -11.78 11.12 -1.08
C VAL A 78 -10.43 11.20 -1.79
N THR A 79 -9.67 12.25 -1.54
CA THR A 79 -8.32 12.42 -2.10
C THR A 79 -7.39 11.29 -1.64
N GLY A 80 -6.60 10.76 -2.57
CA GLY A 80 -5.63 9.68 -2.30
C GLY A 80 -6.24 8.28 -2.25
N LEU A 81 -7.56 8.13 -2.33
CA LEU A 81 -8.23 6.82 -2.21
C LEU A 81 -7.71 5.78 -3.22
N ALA A 82 -7.59 6.13 -4.50
CA ALA A 82 -7.08 5.22 -5.51
C ALA A 82 -5.64 4.75 -5.19
N GLY A 83 -4.79 5.65 -4.65
CA GLY A 83 -3.42 5.32 -4.27
C GLY A 83 -3.37 4.36 -3.07
N ASP A 84 -4.20 4.60 -2.06
CA ASP A 84 -4.30 3.73 -0.88
C ASP A 84 -4.78 2.33 -1.26
N VAL A 85 -5.86 2.24 -2.07
CA VAL A 85 -6.42 0.97 -2.53
C VAL A 85 -5.41 0.24 -3.42
N SER A 86 -4.71 0.97 -4.31
CA SER A 86 -3.64 0.40 -5.13
C SER A 86 -2.53 -0.23 -4.28
N THR A 87 -2.17 0.43 -3.18
CA THR A 87 -1.16 -0.09 -2.25
C THR A 87 -1.65 -1.37 -1.58
N LYS A 88 -2.92 -1.40 -1.13
CA LYS A 88 -3.52 -2.59 -0.51
C LYS A 88 -3.63 -3.77 -1.48
N LEU A 89 -3.98 -3.51 -2.74
CA LEU A 89 -4.01 -4.53 -3.77
C LEU A 89 -2.61 -5.07 -4.08
N LYS A 90 -1.59 -4.20 -4.17
CA LYS A 90 -0.19 -4.62 -4.31
C LYS A 90 0.30 -5.45 -3.14
N GLU A 91 0.00 -5.04 -1.91
CA GLU A 91 0.28 -5.83 -0.69
C GLU A 91 -0.42 -7.20 -0.69
N ALA A 92 -1.60 -7.27 -1.30
CA ALA A 92 -2.35 -8.51 -1.48
C ALA A 92 -1.80 -9.41 -2.61
N GLY A 93 -0.78 -8.97 -3.36
CA GLY A 93 -0.11 -9.72 -4.42
C GLY A 93 -0.60 -9.40 -5.84
N PHE A 94 -1.44 -8.39 -6.01
CA PHE A 94 -1.99 -8.01 -7.31
C PHE A 94 -1.12 -6.97 -8.04
N GLU A 95 -1.10 -7.05 -9.37
CA GLU A 95 -0.40 -6.09 -10.23
C GLU A 95 -1.30 -4.88 -10.55
N VAL A 96 -0.95 -3.69 -10.06
CA VAL A 96 -1.69 -2.45 -10.33
C VAL A 96 -0.88 -1.51 -11.23
N SER A 97 -1.37 -1.27 -12.45
CA SER A 97 -0.75 -0.48 -13.51
C SER A 97 -0.82 1.03 -13.25
N SER A 98 -1.99 1.53 -12.84
CA SER A 98 -2.24 2.95 -12.63
C SER A 98 -3.24 3.19 -11.49
N ALA A 99 -3.15 4.38 -10.89
CA ALA A 99 -4.06 4.88 -9.88
C ALA A 99 -4.46 6.32 -10.23
N GLU A 100 -5.70 6.53 -10.65
CA GLU A 100 -6.16 7.81 -11.21
C GLU A 100 -7.51 8.24 -10.65
N ASN A 101 -7.92 9.46 -10.97
CA ASN A 101 -9.27 9.96 -10.65
C ASN A 101 -10.19 9.82 -11.87
N LEU A 102 -11.42 9.39 -11.63
CA LEU A 102 -12.48 9.26 -12.61
C LEU A 102 -13.59 10.24 -12.27
N SER A 103 -13.95 11.12 -13.20
CA SER A 103 -15.12 12.00 -13.04
C SER A 103 -16.35 11.29 -13.59
N THR A 104 -17.21 10.78 -12.71
CA THR A 104 -18.46 10.12 -13.08
C THR A 104 -19.50 10.29 -11.97
N GLY A 105 -20.78 10.41 -12.34
CA GLY A 105 -21.91 10.40 -11.40
C GLY A 105 -22.66 9.08 -11.37
N SER A 106 -22.28 8.10 -12.21
CA SER A 106 -23.05 6.88 -12.43
C SER A 106 -22.66 5.71 -11.53
N ILE A 107 -21.53 5.83 -10.82
CA ILE A 107 -20.99 4.77 -9.96
C ILE A 107 -21.02 5.30 -8.53
N SER A 108 -21.88 4.71 -7.69
CA SER A 108 -22.08 5.14 -6.30
C SER A 108 -21.47 4.18 -5.28
N GLU A 109 -21.00 3.02 -5.73
CA GLU A 109 -20.42 1.96 -4.91
C GLU A 109 -19.11 1.50 -5.55
N ASN A 110 -18.27 0.78 -4.80
CA ASN A 110 -17.04 0.22 -5.35
C ASN A 110 -17.40 -0.88 -6.36
N THR A 111 -16.82 -0.82 -7.55
CA THR A 111 -17.12 -1.73 -8.66
C THR A 111 -15.85 -2.14 -9.39
N VAL A 112 -15.69 -3.43 -9.65
CA VAL A 112 -14.66 -3.99 -10.52
C VAL A 112 -15.28 -4.30 -11.87
N PHE A 113 -14.86 -3.58 -12.91
CA PHE A 113 -15.22 -3.90 -14.28
C PHE A 113 -14.23 -4.88 -14.91
N TYR A 114 -14.78 -5.82 -15.67
CA TYR A 114 -14.02 -6.88 -16.32
C TYR A 114 -14.49 -7.14 -17.75
N ASP A 115 -13.58 -7.61 -18.58
CA ASP A 115 -13.88 -8.08 -19.93
C ASP A 115 -14.37 -9.54 -19.92
N GLU A 116 -15.04 -9.98 -20.99
CA GLU A 116 -15.57 -11.34 -21.06
C GLU A 116 -14.50 -12.41 -20.77
N GLY A 117 -14.84 -13.38 -19.92
CA GLY A 117 -13.90 -14.42 -19.47
C GLY A 117 -13.10 -14.07 -18.21
N HIS A 118 -13.14 -12.83 -17.71
CA HIS A 118 -12.40 -12.39 -16.52
C HIS A 118 -13.26 -12.22 -15.26
N ALA A 119 -14.49 -12.76 -15.25
CA ALA A 119 -15.43 -12.61 -14.13
C ALA A 119 -14.90 -13.20 -12.80
N ASP A 120 -14.22 -14.35 -12.85
CA ASP A 120 -13.67 -14.97 -11.64
C ASP A 120 -12.46 -14.20 -11.10
N ALA A 121 -11.64 -13.64 -11.99
CA ALA A 121 -10.55 -12.74 -11.63
C ALA A 121 -11.09 -11.46 -10.96
N ALA A 122 -12.18 -10.91 -11.51
CA ALA A 122 -12.83 -9.72 -10.96
C ALA A 122 -13.37 -9.95 -9.54
N LYS A 123 -13.93 -11.12 -9.24
CA LYS A 123 -14.40 -11.47 -7.88
C LYS A 123 -13.25 -11.49 -6.88
N LYS A 124 -12.13 -12.13 -7.23
CA LYS A 124 -10.93 -12.17 -6.37
C LYS A 124 -10.41 -10.78 -6.03
N VAL A 125 -10.40 -9.88 -7.03
CA VAL A 125 -10.03 -8.47 -6.81
C VAL A 125 -11.06 -7.79 -5.93
N ALA A 126 -12.35 -7.98 -6.19
CA ALA A 126 -13.43 -7.38 -5.43
C ALA A 126 -13.39 -7.74 -3.94
N ASP A 127 -13.06 -9.00 -3.61
CA ASP A 127 -12.84 -9.46 -2.22
C ASP A 127 -11.59 -8.84 -1.57
N ALA A 128 -10.61 -8.42 -2.37
CA ALA A 128 -9.38 -7.79 -1.91
C ALA A 128 -9.47 -6.26 -1.80
N VAL A 129 -10.49 -5.63 -2.40
CA VAL A 129 -10.73 -4.19 -2.29
C VAL A 129 -11.19 -3.87 -0.86
N PRO A 130 -10.58 -2.88 -0.17
CA PRO A 130 -11.05 -2.43 1.13
C PRO A 130 -12.50 -1.97 1.06
N GLY A 131 -13.34 -2.48 1.96
CA GLY A 131 -14.79 -2.22 1.94
C GLY A 131 -15.58 -3.08 0.95
N GLY A 132 -14.90 -3.97 0.21
CA GLY A 132 -15.49 -4.81 -0.83
C GLY A 132 -15.83 -4.03 -2.09
N ALA A 133 -16.14 -4.76 -3.16
CA ALA A 133 -16.65 -4.21 -4.41
C ALA A 133 -17.66 -5.17 -5.07
N SER A 134 -18.53 -4.64 -5.90
CA SER A 134 -19.35 -5.41 -6.83
C SER A 134 -18.58 -5.69 -8.11
N THR A 135 -18.93 -6.75 -8.85
CA THR A 135 -18.32 -7.04 -10.16
C THR A 135 -19.33 -6.84 -11.27
N ASP A 136 -18.98 -6.09 -12.30
CA ASP A 136 -19.84 -5.86 -13.47
C ASP A 136 -19.07 -6.03 -14.79
N PRO A 137 -19.70 -6.50 -15.87
CA PRO A 137 -19.09 -6.48 -17.19
C PRO A 137 -18.73 -5.05 -17.58
N ARG A 138 -17.57 -4.87 -18.23
CA ARG A 138 -17.12 -3.57 -18.71
C ARG A 138 -18.13 -3.00 -19.71
N PRO A 139 -18.69 -1.80 -19.46
CA PRO A 139 -19.53 -1.13 -20.45
C PRO A 139 -18.71 -0.76 -21.69
N ALA A 140 -19.26 -0.96 -22.89
CA ALA A 140 -18.56 -0.63 -24.15
C ALA A 140 -18.18 0.86 -24.29
N VAL A 141 -18.88 1.74 -23.57
CA VAL A 141 -18.57 3.19 -23.52
C VAL A 141 -17.34 3.50 -22.66
N PHE A 142 -16.86 2.54 -21.87
CA PHE A 142 -15.74 2.71 -20.96
C PHE A 142 -14.43 2.33 -21.62
N THR A 143 -13.70 3.31 -22.14
CA THR A 143 -12.46 3.12 -22.92
C THR A 143 -11.18 3.38 -22.11
N ARG A 144 -11.26 3.51 -20.79
CA ARG A 144 -10.07 3.63 -19.93
C ARG A 144 -9.56 2.25 -19.54
N CYS A 145 -8.25 2.15 -19.34
CA CYS A 145 -7.60 0.94 -18.83
C CYS A 145 -7.98 -0.30 -19.67
N GLU A 146 -7.84 -0.17 -20.99
CA GLU A 146 -8.20 -1.21 -21.96
C GLU A 146 -7.31 -2.44 -21.79
N GLY A 147 -7.93 -3.63 -21.80
CA GLY A 147 -7.20 -4.89 -21.62
C GLY A 147 -6.79 -5.20 -20.17
N GLU A 148 -7.19 -4.38 -19.21
CA GLU A 148 -6.87 -4.53 -17.77
C GLU A 148 -8.14 -4.49 -16.93
N LEU A 149 -8.18 -5.17 -15.77
CA LEU A 149 -9.33 -5.00 -14.86
C LEU A 149 -9.42 -3.55 -14.37
N VAL A 150 -10.64 -3.03 -14.21
CA VAL A 150 -10.85 -1.65 -13.77
C VAL A 150 -11.50 -1.65 -12.41
N VAL A 151 -10.78 -1.19 -11.39
CA VAL A 151 -11.28 -1.09 -10.02
C VAL A 151 -11.73 0.33 -9.76
N VAL A 152 -13.04 0.58 -9.75
CA VAL A 152 -13.60 1.89 -9.39
C VAL A 152 -13.95 1.91 -7.91
N VAL A 153 -13.42 2.90 -7.21
CA VAL A 153 -13.67 3.12 -5.77
C VAL A 153 -14.30 4.47 -5.53
N VAL A 154 -15.30 4.51 -4.65
CA VAL A 154 -16.08 5.71 -4.32
C VAL A 154 -15.92 6.07 -2.84
N THR A 155 -15.74 5.07 -1.97
CA THR A 155 -15.64 5.25 -0.51
C THR A 155 -14.61 4.28 0.10
N LYS A 156 -14.24 4.51 1.37
CA LYS A 156 -13.34 3.64 2.16
C LYS A 156 -14.11 2.66 3.00
#